data_AF-A0AB33WNH0-F1
#
_entry.id   AF-A0AB33WNH0-F1
#
_cell.length_a   1.000
_cell.length_b   1.000
_cell.length_c   1.000
_cell.angle_alpha   90.00
_cell.angle_beta   90.00
_cell.angle_gamma   90.00
#
_symmetry.space_group_name_H-M   'P 1'
#
loop_
_entity.id
_entity.type
_entity.pdbx_description
1 polymer ?
#
loop_
_entity_poly.entity_id
_entity_poly.type
_entity_poly.pdbx_seq_one_letter_code
_entity_poly.pdbx_strand_id
1 'polypeptide(L)'
;MTQNVPQSIAASDLPERGQPLAGGIFVTRYWLNGEERALVLLDDELSGVWGKYGEDVAGAKNYSDGEANTRAMAEAGSEIAIKALGLGAHIPSCLEGQLVMAAKADGLVTLREDRFHWLSTQRSANNAFDMGFGVGSQVSGVKYYELRVRPVRRHFI
;
A
#
# COMPACT_ATOMS: atom_id res chain seq x y z
N MET A 1 -24.42 11.28 6.35
CA MET A 1 -23.01 10.96 6.62
C MET A 1 -22.98 9.66 7.41
N THR A 2 -22.78 8.52 6.75
CA THR A 2 -22.64 7.24 7.42
C THR A 2 -21.25 7.18 8.04
N GLN A 3 -21.19 7.17 9.37
CA GLN A 3 -19.96 6.86 10.09
C GLN A 3 -19.61 5.42 9.75
N ASN A 4 -18.61 5.22 8.90
CA ASN A 4 -18.08 3.91 8.59
C ASN A 4 -17.21 3.51 9.78
N VAL A 5 -17.81 2.87 10.79
CA VAL A 5 -17.06 2.23 11.88
C VAL A 5 -16.06 1.28 11.21
N PRO A 6 -14.76 1.36 11.51
CA PRO A 6 -13.80 0.39 10.99
C PRO A 6 -14.25 -1.00 11.44
N GLN A 7 -14.66 -1.83 10.50
CA GLN A 7 -15.10 -3.18 10.80
C GLN A 7 -13.86 -4.00 11.22
N SER A 8 -13.78 -4.35 12.50
CA SER A 8 -12.77 -5.28 13.00
C SER A 8 -13.16 -6.71 12.64
N ILE A 9 -12.17 -7.57 12.43
CA ILE A 9 -12.33 -8.98 12.07
C ILE A 9 -11.80 -9.79 13.24
N ALA A 10 -12.59 -10.67 13.84
CA ALA A 10 -12.07 -11.48 14.93
C ALA A 10 -10.88 -12.33 14.46
N ALA A 11 -9.86 -12.48 15.31
CA ALA A 11 -8.66 -13.24 14.95
C ALA A 11 -8.95 -14.70 14.55
N SER A 12 -10.03 -15.28 15.10
CA SER A 12 -10.52 -16.63 14.75
C SER A 12 -11.13 -16.72 13.35
N ASP A 13 -11.55 -15.60 12.79
CA ASP A 13 -12.27 -15.52 11.52
C ASP A 13 -11.33 -15.16 10.36
N LEU A 14 -10.04 -14.94 10.64
CA LEU A 14 -9.04 -14.75 9.62
C LEU A 14 -8.79 -16.07 8.89
N PRO A 15 -8.81 -16.07 7.54
CA PRO A 15 -8.43 -17.24 6.79
C PRO A 15 -6.90 -17.43 6.84
N GLU A 16 -6.41 -18.53 6.30
CA GLU A 16 -4.95 -18.73 6.13
C GLU A 16 -4.37 -17.67 5.18
N ARG A 17 -3.08 -17.31 5.35
CA ARG A 17 -2.40 -16.40 4.40
C ARG A 17 -2.51 -16.97 2.98
N GLY A 18 -2.72 -16.11 1.99
CA GLY A 18 -2.95 -16.50 0.60
C GLY A 18 -4.42 -16.81 0.25
N GLN A 19 -5.32 -16.86 1.23
CA GLN A 19 -6.75 -17.06 1.00
C GLN A 19 -7.50 -15.73 0.84
N PRO A 20 -8.70 -15.73 0.21
CA PRO A 20 -9.51 -14.52 0.03
C PRO A 20 -9.96 -13.90 1.35
N LEU A 21 -9.83 -12.57 1.46
CA LEU A 21 -10.36 -11.76 2.56
C LEU A 21 -10.74 -10.37 2.03
N ALA A 22 -11.91 -9.86 2.43
CA ALA A 22 -12.34 -8.48 2.13
C ALA A 22 -12.14 -8.04 0.66
N GLY A 23 -12.42 -8.93 -0.30
CA GLY A 23 -12.31 -8.64 -1.73
C GLY A 23 -10.87 -8.60 -2.29
N GLY A 24 -9.90 -9.17 -1.57
CA GLY A 24 -8.53 -9.39 -2.02
C GLY A 24 -7.94 -10.64 -1.39
N ILE A 25 -6.61 -10.76 -1.38
CA ILE A 25 -5.88 -11.88 -0.76
C ILE A 25 -5.29 -11.45 0.58
N PHE A 26 -5.54 -12.23 1.63
CA PHE A 26 -4.95 -12.01 2.93
C PHE A 26 -3.44 -12.26 2.91
N VAL A 27 -2.65 -11.20 3.09
CA VAL A 27 -1.19 -11.22 3.01
C VAL A 27 -0.59 -11.70 4.32
N THR A 28 -0.88 -11.00 5.41
CA THR A 28 -0.36 -11.27 6.76
C THR A 28 -1.06 -10.40 7.80
N ARG A 29 -0.89 -10.76 9.07
CA ARG A 29 -1.11 -9.87 10.22
C ARG A 29 0.13 -8.99 10.40
N TYR A 30 -0.05 -7.75 10.86
CA TYR A 30 1.05 -6.87 11.27
C TYR A 30 0.59 -5.92 12.39
N TRP A 31 1.55 -5.47 13.20
CA TRP A 31 1.31 -4.49 14.24
C TRP A 31 1.70 -3.09 13.78
N LEU A 32 0.85 -2.11 14.06
CA LEU A 32 1.16 -0.70 13.85
C LEU A 32 0.53 0.11 15.00
N ASN A 33 1.33 0.92 15.69
CA ASN A 33 0.90 1.70 16.85
C ASN A 33 0.19 0.88 17.95
N GLY A 34 0.61 -0.37 18.17
CA GLY A 34 0.04 -1.27 19.17
C GLY A 34 -1.29 -1.94 18.78
N GLU A 35 -1.78 -1.70 17.56
CA GLU A 35 -3.03 -2.27 17.04
C GLU A 35 -2.77 -3.26 15.91
N GLU A 36 -3.54 -4.34 15.90
CA GLU A 36 -3.32 -5.45 15.00
C GLU A 36 -4.10 -5.20 13.74
N ARG A 37 -3.48 -5.52 12.61
CA ARG A 37 -4.15 -5.35 11.34
C ARG A 37 -3.91 -6.53 10.43
N ALA A 38 -4.95 -6.92 9.71
CA ALA A 38 -4.84 -7.77 8.54
C ALA A 38 -4.49 -6.89 7.34
N LEU A 39 -3.41 -7.23 6.64
CA LEU A 39 -3.06 -6.63 5.36
C LEU A 39 -3.65 -7.48 4.23
N VAL A 40 -4.40 -6.85 3.32
CA VAL A 40 -5.07 -7.53 2.21
C VAL A 40 -4.61 -6.92 0.90
N LEU A 41 -4.11 -7.72 -0.03
CA LEU A 41 -3.69 -7.28 -1.36
C LEU A 41 -4.88 -7.33 -2.34
N LEU A 42 -5.12 -6.24 -3.07
CA LEU A 42 -6.10 -6.24 -4.15
C LEU A 42 -5.50 -6.71 -5.48
N ASP A 43 -6.35 -7.16 -6.38
CA ASP A 43 -5.96 -7.57 -7.75
C ASP A 43 -5.64 -6.36 -8.64
N ASP A 44 -6.16 -5.19 -8.30
CA ASP A 44 -5.96 -3.92 -9.00
C ASP A 44 -4.47 -3.57 -9.20
N GLU A 45 -4.17 -3.00 -10.37
CA GLU A 45 -2.90 -2.33 -10.63
C GLU A 45 -3.18 -0.94 -11.22
N LEU A 46 -2.90 0.09 -10.41
CA LEU A 46 -3.04 1.48 -10.86
C LEU A 46 -1.74 1.96 -11.50
N SER A 47 -1.81 3.03 -12.29
CA SER A 47 -0.65 3.67 -12.92
C SER A 47 -0.76 5.18 -12.79
N GLY A 48 0.38 5.84 -12.60
CA GLY A 48 0.46 7.29 -12.53
C GLY A 48 1.70 7.79 -11.80
N VAL A 49 1.85 9.10 -11.79
CA VAL A 49 2.88 9.78 -10.99
C VAL A 49 2.56 9.66 -9.50
N TRP A 50 3.59 9.65 -8.67
CA TRP A 50 3.40 9.56 -7.22
C TRP A 50 2.72 10.81 -6.66
N GLY A 51 3.09 11.98 -7.17
CA GLY A 51 2.64 13.30 -6.75
C GLY A 51 3.56 14.37 -7.34
N LYS A 52 3.36 15.66 -7.03
CA LYS A 52 4.10 16.74 -7.69
C LYS A 52 5.61 16.71 -7.38
N TYR A 53 6.43 16.77 -8.43
CA TYR A 53 7.88 16.85 -8.32
C TYR A 53 8.31 18.18 -7.69
N GLY A 54 9.32 18.15 -6.81
CA GLY A 54 9.81 19.32 -6.09
C GLY A 54 8.98 19.69 -4.86
N GLU A 55 7.93 18.94 -4.53
CA GLU A 55 7.06 19.22 -3.40
C GLU A 55 7.11 18.14 -2.32
N ASP A 56 7.18 18.58 -1.07
CA ASP A 56 7.03 17.72 0.10
C ASP A 56 5.54 17.54 0.42
N VAL A 57 5.11 16.30 0.67
CA VAL A 57 3.75 16.00 1.11
C VAL A 57 3.82 15.70 2.60
N ALA A 58 3.46 16.70 3.40
CA ALA A 58 3.40 16.55 4.85
C ALA A 58 2.47 15.39 5.21
N GLY A 59 2.93 14.48 6.07
CA GLY A 59 2.15 13.29 6.47
C GLY A 59 2.35 12.05 5.58
N ALA A 60 3.02 12.15 4.43
CA ALA A 60 3.32 11.01 3.55
C ALA A 60 4.71 10.40 3.77
N LYS A 61 5.25 10.45 5.00
CA LYS A 61 6.61 9.95 5.33
C LYS A 61 6.60 8.75 6.27
N ASN A 62 5.42 8.21 6.60
CA ASN A 62 5.33 7.07 7.51
C ASN A 62 5.91 5.84 6.82
N TYR A 63 6.79 5.13 7.53
CA TYR A 63 7.42 3.91 6.98
C TYR A 63 6.47 2.71 7.04
N SER A 64 5.49 2.73 7.94
CA SER A 64 4.61 1.60 8.26
C SER A 64 3.11 1.86 8.10
N ASP A 65 2.71 3.12 7.88
CA ASP A 65 1.30 3.50 7.76
C ASP A 65 0.99 4.04 6.35
N GLY A 66 0.72 3.11 5.43
CA GLY A 66 0.43 3.49 4.04
C GLY A 66 -0.94 4.16 3.87
N GLU A 67 -1.89 3.87 4.76
CA GLU A 67 -3.20 4.52 4.78
C GLU A 67 -3.04 6.01 5.12
N ALA A 68 -2.31 6.35 6.19
CA ALA A 68 -2.03 7.73 6.56
C ALA A 68 -1.29 8.47 5.44
N ASN A 69 -0.28 7.83 4.84
CA ASN A 69 0.43 8.42 3.71
C ASN A 69 -0.48 8.66 2.51
N THR A 70 -1.29 7.68 2.13
CA THR A 70 -2.15 7.77 0.93
C THR A 70 -3.21 8.86 1.10
N ARG A 71 -3.74 9.05 2.32
CA ARG A 71 -4.65 10.17 2.63
C ARG A 71 -3.96 11.51 2.46
N ALA A 72 -2.76 11.68 3.02
CA ALA A 72 -1.97 12.90 2.84
C ALA A 72 -1.62 13.16 1.35
N MET A 73 -1.28 12.12 0.60
CA MET A 73 -1.06 12.21 -0.85
C MET A 73 -2.30 12.69 -1.60
N ALA A 74 -3.48 12.13 -1.27
CA ALA A 74 -4.73 12.52 -1.90
C ALA A 74 -5.14 13.96 -1.56
N GLU A 75 -4.95 14.40 -0.31
CA GLU A 75 -5.16 15.78 0.12
C GLU A 75 -4.23 16.76 -0.61
N ALA A 76 -3.00 16.34 -0.92
CA ALA A 76 -2.06 17.07 -1.76
C ALA A 76 -2.35 16.96 -3.28
N GLY A 77 -3.46 16.34 -3.68
CA GLY A 77 -3.89 16.25 -5.07
C GLY A 77 -3.26 15.13 -5.89
N SER A 78 -2.65 14.11 -5.27
CA SER A 78 -2.14 12.94 -5.99
C SER A 78 -3.27 12.10 -6.57
N GLU A 79 -3.42 12.10 -7.90
CA GLU A 79 -4.48 11.37 -8.59
C GLU A 79 -4.44 9.86 -8.33
N ILE A 80 -3.25 9.26 -8.24
CA ILE A 80 -3.13 7.81 -8.01
C ILE A 80 -3.55 7.43 -6.59
N ALA A 81 -3.30 8.31 -5.61
CA ALA A 81 -3.77 8.13 -4.25
C ALA A 81 -5.29 8.28 -4.15
N ILE A 82 -5.87 9.28 -4.84
CA ILE A 82 -7.32 9.46 -4.92
C ILE A 82 -7.98 8.22 -5.54
N LYS A 83 -7.40 7.67 -6.61
CA LYS A 83 -7.89 6.41 -7.23
C LYS A 83 -7.81 5.23 -6.27
N ALA A 84 -6.69 5.06 -5.54
CA ALA A 84 -6.55 3.98 -4.56
C ALA A 84 -7.62 4.08 -3.45
N LEU A 85 -7.83 5.29 -2.89
CA LEU A 85 -8.86 5.54 -1.88
C LEU A 85 -10.28 5.32 -2.43
N GLY A 86 -10.51 5.63 -3.70
CA GLY A 86 -11.77 5.36 -4.39
C GLY A 86 -12.12 3.86 -4.48
N LEU A 87 -11.13 2.98 -4.38
CA LEU A 87 -11.33 1.52 -4.28
C LEU A 87 -11.55 1.05 -2.82
N GLY A 88 -11.59 1.98 -1.86
CA GLY A 88 -11.57 1.67 -0.43
C GLY A 88 -10.25 1.02 0.00
N ALA A 89 -9.13 1.42 -0.61
CA ALA A 89 -7.80 0.87 -0.41
C ALA A 89 -6.76 1.99 -0.24
N HIS A 90 -5.51 1.61 0.04
CA HIS A 90 -4.38 2.52 0.13
C HIS A 90 -3.16 2.02 -0.65
N ILE A 91 -2.25 2.95 -0.95
CA ILE A 91 -0.95 2.63 -1.53
C ILE A 91 -0.06 2.11 -0.38
N PRO A 92 0.56 0.92 -0.51
CA PRO A 92 1.36 0.34 0.56
C PRO A 92 2.52 1.27 0.96
N SER A 93 2.79 1.40 2.25
CA SER A 93 4.04 2.00 2.77
C SER A 93 5.25 1.09 2.52
N CYS A 94 6.45 1.56 2.87
CA CYS A 94 7.67 0.75 2.80
C CYS A 94 7.55 -0.62 3.50
N LEU A 95 7.03 -0.66 4.72
CA LEU A 95 6.83 -1.91 5.47
C LEU A 95 5.80 -2.80 4.76
N GLU A 96 4.64 -2.25 4.42
CA GLU A 96 3.56 -3.02 3.79
C GLU A 96 3.99 -3.59 2.43
N GLY A 97 4.76 -2.83 1.65
CA GLY A 97 5.37 -3.32 0.41
C GLY A 97 6.30 -4.52 0.63
N GLN A 98 7.10 -4.53 1.70
CA GLN A 98 7.93 -5.67 2.06
C GLN A 98 7.11 -6.89 2.52
N LEU A 99 6.02 -6.67 3.24
CA LEU A 99 5.10 -7.76 3.63
C LEU A 99 4.43 -8.40 2.39
N VAL A 100 4.05 -7.58 1.41
CA VAL A 100 3.54 -8.05 0.12
C VAL A 100 4.62 -8.81 -0.66
N MET A 101 5.87 -8.32 -0.67
CA MET A 101 6.99 -9.03 -1.29
C MET A 101 7.25 -10.38 -0.63
N ALA A 102 7.20 -10.46 0.71
CA ALA A 102 7.35 -11.71 1.44
C ALA A 102 6.25 -12.72 1.09
N ALA A 103 4.98 -12.28 1.03
CA ALA A 103 3.88 -13.14 0.59
C ALA A 103 4.05 -13.64 -0.85
N LYS A 104 4.60 -12.80 -1.75
CA LYS A 104 4.95 -13.22 -3.11
C LYS A 104 6.07 -14.27 -3.11
N ALA A 105 7.11 -14.08 -2.29
CA ALA A 105 8.20 -15.05 -2.16
C ALA A 105 7.72 -16.41 -1.58
N ASP A 106 6.73 -16.38 -0.70
CA ASP A 106 6.06 -17.57 -0.15
C ASP A 106 5.09 -18.25 -1.15
N GLY A 107 4.90 -17.69 -2.35
CA GLY A 107 3.97 -18.21 -3.36
C GLY A 107 2.49 -17.96 -3.07
N LEU A 108 2.17 -17.04 -2.16
CA LEU A 108 0.80 -16.76 -1.72
C LEU A 108 0.06 -15.78 -2.64
N VAL A 109 0.81 -14.95 -3.37
CA VAL A 109 0.28 -13.97 -4.32
C VAL A 109 1.16 -13.92 -5.57
N THR A 110 0.55 -13.62 -6.71
CA THR A 110 1.26 -13.40 -7.97
C THR A 110 1.32 -11.90 -8.24
N LEU A 111 2.52 -11.38 -8.47
CA LEU A 111 2.76 -9.97 -8.76
C LEU A 111 3.54 -9.82 -10.06
N ARG A 112 3.34 -8.67 -10.70
CA ARG A 112 4.09 -8.28 -11.89
C ARG A 112 5.55 -8.00 -11.51
N GLU A 113 6.49 -8.61 -12.22
CA GLU A 113 7.93 -8.53 -11.89
C GLU A 113 8.75 -7.65 -12.83
N ASP A 114 8.23 -7.27 -14.01
CA ASP A 114 8.94 -6.49 -15.04
C ASP A 114 8.79 -4.96 -14.86
N ARG A 115 8.26 -4.50 -13.73
CA ARG A 115 8.01 -3.08 -13.44
C ARG A 115 8.29 -2.77 -11.96
N PHE A 116 8.43 -1.47 -11.68
CA PHE A 116 8.46 -0.93 -10.33
C PHE A 116 7.07 -0.41 -9.94
N HIS A 117 6.78 -0.52 -8.65
CA HIS A 117 5.52 -0.08 -8.05
C HIS A 117 5.79 0.95 -6.96
N TRP A 118 5.17 2.12 -7.07
CA TRP A 118 5.19 3.15 -6.04
C TRP A 118 4.72 2.60 -4.69
N LEU A 119 5.45 2.98 -3.65
CA LEU A 119 5.02 2.91 -2.26
C LEU A 119 4.63 4.32 -1.80
N SER A 120 3.75 4.43 -0.82
CA SER A 120 3.22 5.70 -0.34
C SER A 120 4.19 6.50 0.52
N THR A 121 5.34 5.91 0.90
CA THR A 121 6.36 6.60 1.71
C THR A 121 7.18 7.53 0.81
N GLN A 122 7.12 8.83 1.08
CA GLN A 122 7.96 9.83 0.44
C GLN A 122 9.38 9.77 1.00
N ARG A 123 10.37 9.81 0.10
CA ARG A 123 11.78 9.93 0.49
C ARG A 123 12.22 11.38 0.59
N SER A 124 11.81 12.21 -0.38
CA SER A 124 12.10 13.64 -0.41
C SER A 124 11.11 14.38 -1.31
N ALA A 125 11.24 15.71 -1.39
CA ALA A 125 10.46 16.53 -2.32
C ALA A 125 10.54 16.05 -3.80
N ASN A 126 11.65 15.39 -4.17
CA ASN A 126 11.89 14.91 -5.54
C ASN A 126 11.63 13.41 -5.73
N ASN A 127 11.70 12.60 -4.67
CA ASN A 127 11.70 11.14 -4.78
C ASN A 127 10.70 10.49 -3.81
N ALA A 128 10.18 9.34 -4.21
CA ALA A 128 9.39 8.45 -3.36
C ALA A 128 9.96 7.04 -3.39
N PHE A 129 9.62 6.22 -2.40
CA PHE A 129 10.02 4.82 -2.41
C PHE A 129 9.18 4.03 -3.42
N ASP A 130 9.81 3.04 -4.05
CA ASP A 130 9.16 2.06 -4.92
C ASP A 130 9.71 0.65 -4.65
N MET A 131 8.98 -0.35 -5.14
CA MET A 131 9.27 -1.77 -4.99
C MET A 131 9.31 -2.45 -6.35
N GLY A 132 10.38 -3.19 -6.64
CA GLY A 132 10.45 -4.15 -7.73
C GLY A 132 10.25 -5.58 -7.21
N PHE A 133 9.17 -6.24 -7.61
CA PHE A 133 8.82 -7.58 -7.09
C PHE A 133 9.59 -8.76 -7.71
N GLY A 134 10.44 -8.52 -8.73
CA GLY A 134 11.29 -9.58 -9.29
C GLY A 134 12.22 -10.19 -8.25
N VAL A 135 13.02 -9.34 -7.57
CA VAL A 135 13.96 -9.76 -6.51
C VAL A 135 13.70 -9.07 -5.15
N GLY A 136 12.64 -8.26 -5.03
CA GLY A 136 12.29 -7.56 -3.78
C GLY A 136 13.10 -6.29 -3.53
N SER A 137 13.52 -5.60 -4.58
CA SER A 137 14.31 -4.37 -4.47
C SER A 137 13.41 -3.21 -4.05
N GLN A 138 13.62 -2.67 -2.84
CA GLN A 138 13.04 -1.39 -2.42
C GLN A 138 14.06 -0.27 -2.68
N VAL A 139 13.73 0.64 -3.59
CA VAL A 139 14.59 1.77 -3.95
C VAL A 139 13.76 3.06 -3.95
N SER A 140 14.29 4.13 -4.53
CA SER A 140 13.53 5.36 -4.71
C SER A 140 13.64 5.89 -6.12
N GLY A 141 12.49 6.19 -6.72
CA GLY A 141 12.36 6.80 -8.03
C GLY A 141 11.95 8.27 -7.93
N VAL A 142 12.18 8.98 -9.04
CA VAL A 142 11.81 10.39 -9.17
C VAL A 142 10.30 10.51 -9.38
N LYS A 143 9.65 11.41 -8.63
CA LYS A 143 8.17 11.52 -8.57
C LYS A 143 7.48 11.88 -9.90
N TYR A 144 8.22 12.42 -10.88
CA TYR A 144 7.65 12.71 -12.21
C TYR A 144 7.49 11.46 -13.08
N TYR A 145 8.09 10.32 -12.71
CA TYR A 145 7.88 9.07 -13.42
C TYR A 145 6.48 8.51 -13.12
N GLU A 146 5.87 7.92 -14.14
CA GLU A 146 4.68 7.11 -13.98
C GLU A 146 5.08 5.67 -13.69
N LEU A 147 4.82 5.22 -12.46
CA LEU A 147 4.99 3.83 -12.05
C LEU A 147 3.64 3.24 -11.68
N ARG A 148 3.65 1.94 -11.33
CA ARG A 148 2.47 1.20 -10.95
C ARG A 148 2.21 1.28 -9.46
N VAL A 149 1.04 0.88 -9.01
CA VAL A 149 0.71 0.69 -7.59
C VAL A 149 -0.06 -0.62 -7.45
N ARG A 150 0.24 -1.37 -6.39
CA ARG A 150 -0.55 -2.52 -5.93
C ARG A 150 -1.33 -2.11 -4.67
N PRO A 151 -2.60 -1.69 -4.79
CA PRO A 151 -3.35 -1.22 -3.63
C PRO A 151 -3.59 -2.34 -2.62
N VAL A 152 -3.61 -1.98 -1.35
CA VAL A 152 -3.89 -2.87 -0.23
C VAL A 152 -5.05 -2.33 0.60
N ARG A 153 -5.74 -3.19 1.34
CA ARG A 153 -6.64 -2.81 2.43
C ARG A 153 -6.03 -3.19 3.76
N ARG A 154 -6.42 -2.48 4.82
CA ARG A 154 -6.18 -2.89 6.21
C ARG A 154 -7.48 -3.05 6.97
N HIS A 155 -7.55 -4.08 7.79
CA HIS A 155 -8.66 -4.30 8.74
C HIS A 155 -8.10 -4.49 10.13
N PHE A 156 -8.73 -3.90 11.13
CA PHE A 156 -8.39 -4.18 12.53
C PHE A 156 -8.73 -5.63 12.87
N ILE A 157 -7.93 -6.25 13.74
CA ILE A 157 -8.21 -7.57 14.31
C ILE A 157 -8.55 -7.41 15.79
#